data_AF-A0A6L5XSX0-F1
#
_entry.id   AF-A0A6L5XSX0-F1
#
_cell.length_a   1.000
_cell.length_b   1.000
_cell.length_c   1.000
_cell.angle_alpha   90.00
_cell.angle_beta   90.00
_cell.angle_gamma   90.00
#
_symmetry.space_group_name_H-M   'P 1'
#
loop_
_entity.id
_entity.type
_entity.pdbx_description
1 polymer ?
#
loop_
_entity_poly.entity_id
_entity_poly.type
_entity_poly.pdbx_seq_one_letter_code
_entity_poly.pdbx_strand_id
1 'polypeptide(L)'
;MTKGLHVPSEIGKLRKVCLHRPGDELLNLPPDELERLLFDDVPFLEVAQQEHDTFAQILRDQGVEVLYLENLVAEVFDQVPGARDEFTDQYIAEAGIRGKHMPQIVREKLDSIEDNLEFVKKTMAGMTKAEIEMPLTASTTLDSLVNSESESDLIIDPMPNLYFTRDPFAVVGEGVNLNRMYSVTRNRETLYGKYVFKYHPDYKDVSLYFRRDCQFHTEGGDVLNINEKTLAVGISQRTQA
;
A
#
# COMPACT_ATOMS: atom_id res chain seq x y z
N MET A 1 -0.01 -16.79 -20.52
CA MET A 1 0.22 -16.48 -19.10
C MET A 1 -0.61 -17.44 -18.26
N THR A 2 -0.04 -18.07 -17.25
CA THR A 2 -0.79 -18.90 -16.30
C THR A 2 -1.63 -17.98 -15.42
N LYS A 3 -2.96 -18.10 -15.51
CA LYS A 3 -3.90 -17.41 -14.62
C LYS A 3 -3.85 -18.02 -13.21
N GLY A 4 -4.13 -17.21 -12.20
CA GLY A 4 -4.17 -17.65 -10.80
C GLY A 4 -2.81 -17.60 -10.09
N LEU A 5 -2.80 -18.14 -8.87
CA LEU A 5 -1.66 -18.14 -7.96
C LEU A 5 -1.25 -19.58 -7.65
N HIS A 6 0.05 -19.79 -7.40
CA HIS A 6 0.56 -21.10 -6.98
C HIS A 6 1.91 -20.96 -6.26
N VAL A 7 1.86 -20.89 -4.93
CA VAL A 7 3.02 -20.78 -4.01
C VAL A 7 2.97 -21.94 -3.01
N PRO A 8 3.52 -23.12 -3.38
CA PRO A 8 3.45 -24.31 -2.54
C PRO A 8 4.57 -24.40 -1.48
N SER A 9 5.59 -23.54 -1.56
CA SER A 9 6.77 -23.61 -0.68
C SER A 9 7.58 -22.30 -0.70
N GLU A 10 8.32 -22.00 0.37
CA GLU A 10 9.28 -20.88 0.44
C GLU A 10 10.61 -21.11 -0.33
N ILE A 11 10.94 -22.37 -0.69
CA ILE A 11 12.25 -22.73 -1.30
C ILE A 11 12.16 -23.23 -2.75
N GLY A 12 10.94 -23.38 -3.27
CA GLY A 12 10.72 -23.80 -4.65
C GLY A 12 11.26 -22.78 -5.65
N LYS A 13 11.48 -23.20 -6.90
CA LYS A 13 11.93 -22.28 -7.95
C LYS A 13 10.89 -21.18 -8.16
N LEU A 14 11.27 -19.96 -7.77
CA LEU A 14 10.45 -18.77 -7.96
C LEU A 14 10.25 -18.49 -9.45
N ARG A 15 9.00 -18.22 -9.84
CA ARG A 15 8.63 -17.91 -11.25
C ARG A 15 8.11 -16.50 -11.42
N LYS A 16 7.39 -16.00 -10.42
CA LYS A 16 6.73 -14.69 -10.41
C LYS A 16 6.78 -14.12 -9.00
N VAL A 17 7.04 -12.83 -8.87
CA VAL A 17 7.11 -12.12 -7.59
C VAL A 17 6.51 -10.72 -7.73
N CYS A 18 5.81 -10.26 -6.69
CA CYS A 18 5.26 -8.92 -6.62
C CYS A 18 6.16 -8.06 -5.72
N LEU A 19 6.69 -6.98 -6.28
CA LEU A 19 7.45 -5.96 -5.58
C LEU A 19 6.69 -4.63 -5.59
N HIS A 20 7.21 -3.64 -4.90
CA HIS A 20 6.79 -2.25 -5.01
C HIS A 20 8.04 -1.40 -5.01
N ARG A 21 8.21 -0.58 -6.05
CA ARG A 21 9.41 0.25 -6.17
C ARG A 21 9.25 1.49 -5.27
N PRO A 22 10.21 1.79 -4.38
CA PRO A 22 10.14 2.98 -3.55
C PRO A 22 9.91 4.27 -4.36
N GLY A 23 8.99 5.10 -3.89
CA GLY A 23 8.55 6.35 -4.48
C GLY A 23 8.49 7.50 -3.49
N ASP A 24 7.66 8.49 -3.79
CA ASP A 24 7.57 9.76 -3.05
C ASP A 24 7.06 9.58 -1.61
N GLU A 25 6.48 8.42 -1.27
CA GLU A 25 6.17 8.04 0.11
C GLU A 25 7.37 8.08 1.05
N LEU A 26 8.59 7.91 0.51
CA LEU A 26 9.83 8.04 1.29
C LEU A 26 10.31 9.50 1.42
N LEU A 27 9.84 10.41 0.56
CA LEU A 27 10.15 11.84 0.67
C LEU A 27 9.26 12.54 1.71
N ASN A 28 8.08 11.99 1.95
CA ASN A 28 7.10 12.54 2.89
C ASN A 28 7.26 11.97 4.31
N LEU A 29 8.49 11.76 4.77
CA LEU A 29 8.81 11.25 6.10
C LEU A 29 9.33 12.38 7.02
N PRO A 30 8.46 13.08 7.78
CA PRO A 30 8.91 14.02 8.79
C PRO A 30 9.80 13.31 9.84
N PRO A 31 10.98 13.85 10.18
CA PRO A 31 11.89 13.22 11.13
C PRO A 31 11.28 12.92 12.51
N ASP A 32 10.34 13.75 12.96
CA ASP A 32 9.61 13.63 14.22
C ASP A 32 8.47 12.60 14.18
N GLU A 33 8.16 12.04 13.01
CA GLU A 33 7.07 11.07 12.82
C GLU A 33 7.56 9.67 12.38
N LEU A 34 8.87 9.45 12.26
CA LEU A 34 9.47 8.20 11.80
C LEU A 34 9.01 6.95 12.60
N GLU A 35 9.02 7.03 13.94
CA GLU A 35 8.60 5.92 14.80
C GLU A 35 7.12 5.54 14.56
N ARG A 36 6.27 6.55 14.40
CA ARG A 36 4.84 6.38 14.09
C ARG A 36 4.61 5.74 12.72
N LEU A 37 5.49 6.05 11.77
CA LEU A 37 5.50 5.52 10.40
C LEU A 37 6.34 4.24 10.27
N LEU A 38 6.78 3.66 11.39
CA LEU A 38 7.53 2.39 11.45
C LEU A 38 8.78 2.39 10.57
N PHE A 39 9.54 3.47 10.66
CA PHE A 39 10.79 3.68 9.94
C PHE A 39 11.89 4.13 10.92
N ASP A 40 13.12 3.62 10.74
CA ASP A 40 14.22 3.89 11.67
C ASP A 40 15.02 5.16 11.31
N ASP A 41 15.14 5.47 10.01
CA ASP A 41 15.88 6.64 9.51
C ASP A 41 15.37 7.06 8.13
N VAL A 42 15.54 8.32 7.74
CA VAL A 42 15.09 8.83 6.44
C VAL A 42 15.97 8.24 5.32
N PRO A 43 15.42 7.41 4.42
CA PRO A 43 16.20 6.81 3.35
C PRO A 43 16.48 7.83 2.25
N PHE A 44 17.65 7.73 1.61
CA PHE A 44 17.91 8.51 0.41
C PHE A 44 17.25 7.83 -0.79
N LEU A 45 16.10 8.36 -1.23
CA LEU A 45 15.23 7.74 -2.23
C LEU A 45 15.96 7.33 -3.51
N GLU A 46 16.86 8.17 -4.03
CA GLU A 46 17.59 7.85 -5.27
C GLU A 46 18.43 6.57 -5.11
N VAL A 47 19.13 6.42 -3.99
CA VAL A 47 19.92 5.22 -3.70
C VAL A 47 19.02 4.01 -3.43
N ALA A 48 17.94 4.19 -2.65
CA ALA A 48 16.98 3.12 -2.39
C ALA A 48 16.35 2.58 -3.69
N GLN A 49 16.07 3.45 -4.65
CA GLN A 49 15.60 3.09 -5.98
C GLN A 49 16.65 2.33 -6.79
N GLN A 50 17.91 2.79 -6.79
CA GLN A 50 19.01 2.09 -7.48
C GLN A 50 19.23 0.68 -6.90
N GLU A 51 19.18 0.53 -5.57
CA GLU A 51 19.30 -0.76 -4.89
C GLU A 51 18.12 -1.67 -5.22
N HIS A 52 16.89 -1.16 -5.15
CA HIS A 52 15.68 -1.92 -5.48
C HIS A 52 15.66 -2.34 -6.96
N ASP A 53 16.07 -1.46 -7.87
CA ASP A 53 16.15 -1.76 -9.30
C ASP A 53 17.20 -2.84 -9.58
N THR A 54 18.35 -2.79 -8.88
CA THR A 54 19.37 -3.85 -8.92
C THR A 54 18.82 -5.18 -8.42
N PHE A 55 18.11 -5.18 -7.29
CA PHE A 55 17.45 -6.37 -6.74
C PHE A 55 16.44 -6.97 -7.73
N ALA A 56 15.57 -6.15 -8.31
CA ALA A 56 14.61 -6.58 -9.31
C ALA A 56 15.31 -7.15 -10.57
N GLN A 57 16.44 -6.56 -10.99
CA GLN A 57 17.21 -7.05 -12.12
C GLN A 57 17.85 -8.43 -11.84
N ILE A 58 18.41 -8.64 -10.65
CA ILE A 58 18.95 -9.94 -10.24
C ILE A 58 17.88 -11.04 -10.35
N LEU A 59 16.64 -10.75 -9.95
CA LEU A 59 15.52 -11.68 -10.08
C LEU A 59 15.17 -11.96 -11.55
N ARG A 60 15.11 -10.92 -12.38
CA ARG A 60 14.86 -11.07 -13.83
C ARG A 60 15.94 -11.88 -14.52
N ASP A 61 17.20 -11.70 -14.16
CA ASP A 61 18.34 -12.44 -14.69
C ASP A 61 18.26 -13.95 -14.35
N GLN A 62 17.58 -14.30 -13.24
CA GLN A 62 17.24 -15.68 -12.89
C GLN A 62 15.97 -16.21 -13.58
N GLY A 63 15.36 -15.43 -14.47
CA GLY A 63 14.16 -15.76 -15.22
C GLY A 63 12.86 -15.62 -14.42
N VAL A 64 12.87 -14.83 -13.34
CA VAL A 64 11.66 -14.52 -12.55
C VAL A 64 10.91 -13.35 -13.18
N GLU A 65 9.61 -13.49 -13.37
CA GLU A 65 8.71 -12.40 -13.74
C GLU A 65 8.49 -11.47 -12.54
N VAL A 66 8.98 -10.24 -12.64
CA VAL A 66 8.82 -9.22 -11.60
C VAL A 66 7.61 -8.35 -11.92
N LEU A 67 6.62 -8.40 -11.05
CA LEU A 67 5.43 -7.54 -11.06
C LEU A 67 5.58 -6.41 -10.05
N TYR A 68 4.90 -5.29 -10.31
CA TYR A 68 4.86 -4.14 -9.40
C TYR A 68 3.43 -3.91 -8.93
N LEU A 69 3.24 -3.74 -7.63
CA LEU A 69 1.94 -3.54 -7.00
C LEU A 69 1.19 -2.34 -7.59
N GLU A 70 1.90 -1.22 -7.76
CA GLU A 70 1.39 0.01 -8.33
C GLU A 70 0.87 -0.17 -9.77
N ASN A 71 1.57 -0.99 -10.57
CA ASN A 71 1.15 -1.31 -11.93
C ASN A 71 -0.08 -2.22 -11.93
N LEU A 72 -0.13 -3.24 -11.06
CA LEU A 72 -1.27 -4.14 -10.96
C LEU A 72 -2.56 -3.41 -10.58
N VAL A 73 -2.47 -2.38 -9.73
CA VAL A 73 -3.62 -1.56 -9.34
C VAL A 73 -4.01 -0.59 -10.47
N ALA A 74 -3.04 0.03 -11.14
CA ALA A 74 -3.32 0.88 -12.30
C ALA A 74 -4.01 0.08 -13.41
N GLU A 75 -3.53 -1.13 -13.70
CA GLU A 75 -4.14 -2.06 -14.66
C GLU A 75 -5.58 -2.43 -14.29
N VAL A 76 -5.92 -2.53 -13.00
CA VAL A 76 -7.31 -2.71 -12.54
C VAL A 76 -8.17 -1.51 -12.95
N PHE A 77 -7.67 -0.28 -12.74
CA PHE A 77 -8.41 0.94 -13.07
C PHE A 77 -8.59 1.13 -14.58
N ASP A 78 -7.61 0.72 -15.38
CA ASP A 78 -7.70 0.76 -16.84
C ASP A 78 -8.77 -0.20 -17.39
N GLN A 79 -8.97 -1.34 -16.72
CA GLN A 79 -9.80 -2.43 -17.23
C GLN A 79 -11.20 -2.49 -16.63
N VAL A 80 -11.42 -1.91 -15.45
CA VAL A 80 -12.66 -2.04 -14.69
C VAL A 80 -13.28 -0.66 -14.43
N PRO A 81 -14.28 -0.25 -15.24
CA PRO A 81 -15.00 0.99 -15.02
C PRO A 81 -15.58 1.10 -13.61
N GLY A 82 -15.39 2.27 -12.97
CA GLY A 82 -15.85 2.55 -11.61
C GLY A 82 -14.95 2.00 -10.49
N ALA A 83 -13.95 1.15 -10.78
CA ALA A 83 -13.05 0.64 -9.75
C ALA A 83 -12.20 1.75 -9.12
N ARG A 84 -11.75 2.73 -9.91
CA ARG A 84 -11.00 3.87 -9.41
C ARG A 84 -11.83 4.76 -8.50
N ASP A 85 -13.09 5.03 -8.82
CA ASP A 85 -13.98 5.82 -7.97
C ASP A 85 -14.23 5.11 -6.63
N GLU A 86 -14.55 3.81 -6.68
CA GLU A 86 -14.72 3.00 -5.47
C GLU A 86 -13.44 3.01 -4.60
N PHE A 87 -12.27 2.87 -5.24
CA PHE A 87 -10.98 2.90 -4.56
C PHE A 87 -10.75 4.25 -3.89
N THR A 88 -11.03 5.34 -4.60
CA THR A 88 -10.80 6.71 -4.12
C THR A 88 -11.70 7.01 -2.92
N ASP A 89 -12.97 6.61 -2.98
CA ASP A 89 -13.92 6.74 -1.86
C ASP A 89 -13.39 6.00 -0.61
N GLN A 90 -12.94 4.76 -0.80
CA GLN A 90 -12.44 3.94 0.30
C GLN A 90 -11.09 4.46 0.84
N TYR A 91 -10.18 4.88 -0.03
CA TYR A 91 -8.90 5.47 0.34
C TYR A 91 -9.10 6.72 1.20
N ILE A 92 -9.98 7.64 0.80
CA ILE A 92 -10.29 8.87 1.55
C ILE A 92 -10.91 8.54 2.90
N ALA A 93 -11.81 7.55 2.96
CA ALA A 93 -12.42 7.10 4.21
C ALA A 93 -11.40 6.50 5.19
N GLU A 94 -10.35 5.86 4.69
CA GLU A 94 -9.30 5.21 5.49
C GLU A 94 -8.07 6.10 5.74
N ALA A 95 -7.99 7.27 5.10
CA ALA A 95 -6.83 8.17 5.16
C ALA A 95 -6.71 8.99 6.46
N GLY A 96 -7.73 9.00 7.32
CA GLY A 96 -7.69 9.73 8.59
C GLY A 96 -7.72 11.26 8.44
N ILE A 97 -8.22 11.77 7.31
CA ILE A 97 -8.25 13.20 6.98
C ILE A 97 -9.09 13.98 8.00
N ARG A 98 -8.52 15.04 8.56
CA ARG A 98 -9.19 15.93 9.52
C ARG A 98 -9.89 17.10 8.82
N GLY A 99 -11.00 17.56 9.41
CA GLY A 99 -11.75 18.72 8.93
C GLY A 99 -12.87 18.39 7.95
N LYS A 100 -13.96 19.15 8.00
CA LYS A 100 -15.21 18.84 7.27
C LYS A 100 -15.09 18.97 5.74
N HIS A 101 -14.29 19.92 5.27
CA HIS A 101 -14.14 20.23 3.85
C HIS A 101 -12.91 19.58 3.21
N MET A 102 -11.94 19.13 4.02
CA MET A 102 -10.68 18.61 3.53
C MET A 102 -10.83 17.33 2.66
N PRO A 103 -11.69 16.35 3.01
CA PRO A 103 -11.90 15.18 2.16
C PRO A 103 -12.35 15.51 0.73
N GLN A 104 -13.15 16.57 0.57
CA GLN A 104 -13.64 17.01 -0.75
C GLN A 104 -12.51 17.64 -1.57
N ILE A 105 -11.70 18.49 -0.95
CA ILE A 105 -10.54 19.11 -1.61
C ILE A 105 -9.50 18.05 -2.02
N VAL A 106 -9.25 17.08 -1.14
CA VAL A 106 -8.40 15.92 -1.45
C VAL A 106 -8.96 15.14 -2.63
N ARG A 107 -10.28 14.88 -2.66
CA ARG A 107 -10.92 14.20 -3.78
C ARG A 107 -10.71 14.95 -5.08
N GLU A 108 -10.98 16.25 -5.11
CA GLU A 108 -10.77 17.09 -6.30
C GLU A 108 -9.32 17.05 -6.79
N LYS A 109 -8.34 17.10 -5.86
CA LYS A 109 -6.93 16.97 -6.19
C LYS A 109 -6.60 15.60 -6.80
N LEU A 110 -7.11 14.53 -6.21
CA LEU A 110 -6.87 13.17 -6.70
C LEU A 110 -7.55 12.91 -8.06
N ASP A 111 -8.74 13.48 -8.27
CA ASP A 111 -9.47 13.39 -9.54
C ASP A 111 -8.79 14.20 -10.66
N SER A 112 -7.97 15.19 -10.32
CA SER A 112 -7.18 15.96 -11.30
C SER A 112 -6.01 15.19 -11.93
N ILE A 113 -5.63 14.03 -11.37
CA ILE A 113 -4.55 13.20 -11.90
C ILE A 113 -5.13 12.28 -12.97
N GLU A 114 -4.88 12.54 -14.24
CA GLU A 114 -5.49 11.75 -15.33
C GLU A 114 -4.90 10.34 -15.42
N ASP A 115 -3.58 10.19 -15.28
CA ASP A 115 -2.91 8.89 -15.39
C ASP A 115 -3.15 8.01 -14.15
N ASN A 116 -3.54 6.76 -14.38
CA ASN A 116 -3.89 5.83 -13.31
C ASN A 116 -2.68 5.40 -12.48
N LEU A 117 -1.49 5.28 -13.08
CA LEU A 117 -0.27 4.90 -12.36
C LEU A 117 0.22 6.06 -11.49
N GLU A 118 0.22 7.29 -12.01
CA GLU A 118 0.51 8.50 -11.24
C GLU A 118 -0.49 8.66 -10.08
N PHE A 119 -1.77 8.42 -10.31
CA PHE A 119 -2.79 8.43 -9.27
C PHE A 119 -2.48 7.40 -8.16
N VAL A 120 -2.17 6.15 -8.53
CA VAL A 120 -1.83 5.10 -7.56
C VAL A 120 -0.62 5.50 -6.74
N LYS A 121 0.47 5.91 -7.40
CA LYS A 121 1.69 6.39 -6.72
C LYS A 121 1.39 7.57 -5.80
N LYS A 122 0.52 8.50 -6.21
CA LYS A 122 0.13 9.62 -5.36
C LYS A 122 -0.59 9.17 -4.09
N THR A 123 -1.47 8.17 -4.18
CA THR A 123 -2.12 7.62 -2.99
C THR A 123 -1.16 6.88 -2.06
N MET A 124 -0.09 6.29 -2.60
CA MET A 124 0.98 5.67 -1.82
C MET A 124 1.81 6.72 -1.08
N ALA A 125 2.12 7.82 -1.78
CA ALA A 125 2.91 8.95 -1.29
C ALA A 125 2.23 9.79 -0.20
N GLY A 126 0.91 9.66 -0.02
CA GLY A 126 0.15 10.54 0.86
C GLY A 126 0.03 11.96 0.29
N MET A 127 -0.29 12.93 1.13
CA MET A 127 -0.51 14.32 0.70
C MET A 127 -0.13 15.30 1.79
N THR A 128 0.64 16.33 1.43
CA THR A 128 1.04 17.41 2.33
C THR A 128 0.13 18.64 2.18
N LYS A 129 0.13 19.53 3.18
CA LYS A 129 -0.59 20.81 3.13
C LYS A 129 -0.13 21.71 1.99
N ALA A 130 1.15 21.64 1.61
CA ALA A 130 1.73 22.47 0.54
C ALA A 130 1.18 22.15 -0.86
N GLU A 131 0.58 20.97 -1.05
CA GLU A 131 0.05 20.53 -2.34
C GLU A 131 -1.37 21.01 -2.64
N ILE A 132 -2.03 21.56 -1.62
CA ILE A 132 -3.39 22.07 -1.71
C ILE A 132 -3.35 23.60 -1.76
N GLU A 133 -3.89 24.17 -2.83
CA GLU A 133 -4.21 25.59 -2.86
C GLU A 133 -5.41 25.84 -1.95
N MET A 134 -5.17 26.36 -0.74
CA MET A 134 -6.25 26.74 0.15
C MET A 134 -6.98 27.96 -0.43
N PRO A 135 -8.31 27.91 -0.65
CA PRO A 135 -9.05 29.08 -1.07
C PRO A 135 -8.98 30.15 0.03
N LEU A 136 -8.47 31.33 -0.34
CA LEU A 136 -8.33 32.55 0.48
C LEU A 136 -9.62 33.02 1.19
N THR A 137 -10.75 32.37 0.94
CA THR A 137 -12.09 32.74 1.43
C THR A 137 -12.57 31.94 2.63
N ALA A 138 -11.86 30.90 3.06
CA ALA A 138 -12.11 30.30 4.37
C ALA A 138 -11.46 31.22 5.42
N SER A 139 -12.29 31.99 6.12
CA SER A 139 -11.87 32.85 7.23
C SER A 139 -10.90 32.07 8.13
N THR A 140 -9.60 32.37 7.97
CA THR A 140 -8.53 31.79 8.78
C THR A 140 -8.73 32.35 10.18
N THR A 141 -9.52 31.66 11.00
CA THR A 141 -9.66 32.01 12.40
C THR A 141 -8.28 31.99 13.03
N LEU A 142 -7.96 32.91 13.94
CA LEU A 142 -6.67 32.90 14.66
C LEU A 142 -6.32 31.50 15.22
N ASP A 143 -7.33 30.69 15.55
CA ASP A 143 -7.22 29.31 16.01
C ASP A 143 -6.50 28.37 15.02
N SER A 144 -6.66 28.54 13.70
CA SER A 144 -5.97 27.74 12.69
C SER A 144 -4.52 28.21 12.44
N LEU A 145 -4.18 29.44 12.82
CA LEU A 145 -2.82 29.99 12.77
C LEU A 145 -2.01 29.72 14.05
N VAL A 146 -2.69 29.51 15.18
CA VAL A 146 -2.03 29.23 16.47
C VAL A 146 -1.78 27.74 16.67
N ASN A 147 -2.59 26.86 16.07
CA ASN A 147 -2.38 25.40 16.13
C ASN A 147 -1.35 24.87 15.10
N SER A 148 -0.93 25.69 14.12
CA SER A 148 -0.03 25.27 13.05
C SER A 148 1.41 24.97 13.48
N GLU A 149 1.86 25.43 14.64
CA GLU A 149 3.19 25.09 15.16
C GLU A 149 3.26 23.68 15.80
N SER A 150 2.12 22.98 15.92
CA SER A 150 2.03 21.66 16.57
C SER A 150 1.33 20.57 15.74
N GLU A 151 0.81 20.90 14.55
CA GLU A 151 0.09 19.96 13.69
C GLU A 151 0.92 19.61 12.44
N SER A 152 1.23 18.32 12.29
CA SER A 152 1.85 17.69 11.11
C SER A 152 1.52 18.39 9.79
N ASP A 153 2.52 18.53 8.92
CA ASP A 153 2.34 19.05 7.56
C ASP A 153 1.62 18.05 6.64
N LEU A 154 1.36 16.82 7.11
CA LEU A 154 0.65 15.78 6.39
C LEU A 154 -0.88 15.95 6.53
N ILE A 155 -1.57 15.98 5.38
CA ILE A 155 -3.03 15.82 5.30
C ILE A 155 -3.37 14.34 5.26
N ILE A 156 -2.57 13.56 4.54
CA ILE A 156 -2.65 12.10 4.49
C ILE A 156 -1.24 11.56 4.67
N ASP A 157 -1.07 10.68 5.63
CA ASP A 157 0.21 10.01 5.87
C ASP A 157 0.65 9.19 4.65
N PRO A 158 1.95 9.18 4.32
CA PRO A 158 2.50 8.23 3.35
C PRO A 158 2.41 6.79 3.88
N MET A 159 2.60 5.82 2.98
CA MET A 159 2.73 4.40 3.33
C MET A 159 4.15 3.89 2.99
N PRO A 160 5.18 4.31 3.75
CA PRO A 160 6.59 4.07 3.40
C PRO A 160 6.98 2.59 3.44
N ASN A 161 6.23 1.75 4.15
CA ASN A 161 6.52 0.33 4.24
C ASN A 161 6.01 -0.48 3.03
N LEU A 162 5.39 0.15 2.02
CA LEU A 162 4.83 -0.55 0.86
C LEU A 162 5.86 -1.39 0.08
N TYR A 163 7.15 -1.03 0.12
CA TYR A 163 8.19 -1.82 -0.55
C TYR A 163 8.46 -3.15 0.16
N PHE A 164 7.97 -3.32 1.40
CA PHE A 164 7.86 -4.60 2.08
C PHE A 164 6.55 -5.31 1.72
N THR A 165 6.43 -5.73 0.46
CA THR A 165 5.22 -6.39 -0.09
C THR A 165 4.86 -7.73 0.54
N ARG A 166 5.71 -8.25 1.44
CA ARG A 166 5.48 -9.51 2.17
C ARG A 166 4.28 -9.43 3.12
N ASP A 167 4.09 -8.30 3.79
CA ASP A 167 3.17 -8.26 4.94
C ASP A 167 1.70 -8.01 4.61
N PRO A 168 1.33 -7.10 3.68
CA PRO A 168 -0.07 -6.75 3.44
C PRO A 168 -0.95 -7.90 2.93
N PHE A 169 -0.34 -8.87 2.24
CA PHE A 169 -0.98 -10.11 1.85
C PHE A 169 0.05 -11.21 1.61
N ALA A 170 -0.29 -12.45 1.94
CA ALA A 170 0.54 -13.61 1.68
C ALA A 170 -0.18 -14.60 0.77
N VAL A 171 0.49 -15.08 -0.27
CA VAL A 171 -0.05 -16.15 -1.13
C VAL A 171 0.24 -17.49 -0.46
N VAL A 172 -0.80 -18.29 -0.28
CA VAL A 172 -0.74 -19.60 0.40
C VAL A 172 -1.29 -20.66 -0.56
N GLY A 173 -0.42 -21.49 -1.13
CA GLY A 173 -0.80 -22.40 -2.20
C GLY A 173 -1.45 -21.62 -3.36
N GLU A 174 -2.73 -21.83 -3.60
CA GLU A 174 -3.51 -21.19 -4.67
C GLU A 174 -4.41 -20.04 -4.19
N GLY A 175 -4.39 -19.75 -2.88
CA GLY A 175 -5.21 -18.70 -2.28
C GLY A 175 -4.37 -17.57 -1.67
N VAL A 176 -5.07 -16.59 -1.11
CA VAL A 176 -4.46 -15.40 -0.51
C VAL A 176 -4.96 -15.20 0.90
N ASN A 177 -4.03 -14.99 1.81
CA ASN A 177 -4.26 -14.39 3.10
C ASN A 177 -4.18 -12.86 2.93
N LEU A 178 -5.31 -12.19 2.68
CA LEU A 178 -5.38 -10.73 2.63
C LEU A 178 -5.45 -10.23 4.07
N ASN A 179 -4.29 -9.85 4.59
CA ASN A 179 -4.07 -9.65 6.00
C ASN A 179 -4.86 -8.45 6.56
N ARG A 180 -5.08 -8.46 7.88
CA ARG A 180 -5.42 -7.27 8.66
C ARG A 180 -4.19 -6.92 9.49
N MET A 181 -3.54 -5.82 9.16
CA MET A 181 -2.28 -5.43 9.80
C MET A 181 -2.50 -5.05 11.27
N TYR A 182 -1.47 -5.21 12.10
CA TYR A 182 -1.51 -4.79 13.50
C TYR A 182 -1.58 -3.26 13.63
N SER A 183 -0.71 -2.55 12.91
CA SER A 183 -0.70 -1.08 12.88
C SER A 183 -1.83 -0.56 12.00
N VAL A 184 -2.59 0.40 12.52
CA VAL A 184 -3.66 1.09 11.76
C VAL A 184 -3.08 1.78 10.53
N THR A 185 -1.89 2.38 10.64
CA THR A 185 -1.19 3.05 9.53
C THR A 185 -0.91 2.07 8.38
N ARG A 186 -0.30 0.92 8.70
CA ARG A 186 0.01 -0.11 7.69
C ARG A 186 -1.22 -0.83 7.16
N ASN A 187 -2.31 -0.88 7.92
CA ASN A 187 -3.53 -1.54 7.46
C ASN A 187 -4.13 -0.89 6.21
N ARG A 188 -3.79 0.37 5.92
CA ARG A 188 -4.14 1.06 4.66
C ARG A 188 -3.48 0.40 3.44
N GLU A 189 -2.28 -0.17 3.57
CA GLU A 189 -1.55 -0.86 2.48
C GLU A 189 -2.35 -2.04 1.89
N THR A 190 -3.15 -2.71 2.72
CA THR A 190 -3.96 -3.87 2.30
C THR A 190 -5.08 -3.50 1.32
N LEU A 191 -5.39 -2.20 1.17
CA LEU A 191 -6.35 -1.70 0.19
C LEU A 191 -5.91 -2.02 -1.25
N TYR A 192 -4.61 -1.91 -1.56
CA TYR A 192 -4.08 -2.22 -2.89
C TYR A 192 -4.30 -3.70 -3.23
N GLY A 193 -3.93 -4.60 -2.31
CA GLY A 193 -4.18 -6.03 -2.44
C GLY A 193 -5.67 -6.35 -2.61
N LYS A 194 -6.57 -5.68 -1.86
CA LYS A 194 -8.03 -5.83 -2.02
C LYS A 194 -8.46 -5.61 -3.48
N TYR A 195 -8.01 -4.53 -4.12
CA TYR A 195 -8.43 -4.23 -5.50
C TYR A 195 -7.81 -5.17 -6.52
N VAL A 196 -6.55 -5.57 -6.34
CA VAL A 196 -5.91 -6.59 -7.18
C VAL A 196 -6.70 -7.91 -7.12
N PHE A 197 -6.97 -8.45 -5.93
CA PHE A 197 -7.66 -9.74 -5.78
C PHE A 197 -9.18 -9.65 -5.96
N LYS A 198 -9.78 -8.46 -6.04
CA LYS A 198 -11.20 -8.27 -6.36
C LYS A 198 -11.43 -8.13 -7.86
N TYR A 199 -10.52 -7.48 -8.59
CA TYR A 199 -10.80 -7.01 -9.95
C TYR A 199 -9.77 -7.41 -11.00
N HIS A 200 -8.50 -7.65 -10.65
CA HIS A 200 -7.47 -7.92 -11.64
C HIS A 200 -7.77 -9.21 -12.41
N PRO A 201 -7.78 -9.22 -13.76
CA PRO A 201 -8.24 -10.37 -14.55
C PRO A 201 -7.52 -11.69 -14.28
N ASP A 202 -6.25 -11.62 -13.89
CA ASP A 202 -5.44 -12.80 -13.57
C ASP A 202 -5.64 -13.32 -12.15
N TYR A 203 -6.16 -12.50 -11.23
CA TYR A 203 -6.15 -12.78 -9.78
C TYR A 203 -7.52 -12.68 -9.10
N LYS A 204 -8.55 -12.14 -9.76
CA LYS A 204 -9.89 -11.95 -9.16
C LYS A 204 -10.61 -13.23 -8.73
N ASP A 205 -10.23 -14.37 -9.32
CA ASP A 205 -10.88 -15.66 -9.09
C ASP A 205 -10.16 -16.50 -7.99
N VAL A 206 -9.13 -15.95 -7.34
CA VAL A 206 -8.41 -16.64 -6.26
C VAL A 206 -9.20 -16.65 -4.96
N SER A 207 -9.07 -17.72 -4.18
CA SER A 207 -9.73 -17.80 -2.87
C SER A 207 -9.04 -16.91 -1.85
N LEU A 208 -9.83 -16.11 -1.13
CA LEU A 208 -9.36 -15.37 0.04
C LEU A 208 -9.54 -16.23 1.30
N TYR A 209 -8.44 -16.68 1.91
CA TYR A 209 -8.46 -17.42 3.18
C TYR A 209 -8.58 -16.51 4.39
N PHE A 210 -8.22 -15.25 4.23
CA PHE A 210 -8.39 -14.19 5.21
C PHE A 210 -8.79 -12.90 4.49
N ARG A 211 -9.33 -11.95 5.25
CA ARG A 211 -9.79 -10.67 4.73
C ARG A 211 -9.38 -9.55 5.68
N ARG A 212 -9.07 -8.39 5.11
CA ARG A 212 -8.67 -7.19 5.86
C ARG A 212 -9.73 -6.65 6.82
N ASP A 213 -10.98 -7.09 6.69
CA ASP A 213 -12.11 -6.74 7.57
C ASP A 213 -12.34 -7.76 8.71
N CYS A 214 -11.57 -8.85 8.77
CA CYS A 214 -11.59 -9.80 9.89
C CYS A 214 -11.29 -9.10 11.23
N GLN A 215 -11.73 -9.66 12.36
CA GLN A 215 -11.56 -9.02 13.67
C GLN A 215 -10.10 -8.97 14.14
N PHE A 216 -9.35 -10.07 13.92
CA PHE A 216 -8.01 -10.27 14.45
C PHE A 216 -6.95 -9.93 13.40
N HIS A 217 -5.76 -9.56 13.88
CA HIS A 217 -4.66 -9.17 13.00
C HIS A 217 -3.73 -10.34 12.66
N THR A 218 -3.21 -10.32 11.44
CA THR A 218 -2.21 -11.24 10.88
C THR A 218 -1.27 -10.43 9.99
N GLU A 219 0.02 -10.79 9.90
CA GLU A 219 0.94 -10.20 8.93
C GLU A 219 1.69 -11.29 8.16
N GLY A 220 2.00 -11.02 6.89
CA GLY A 220 2.58 -12.03 6.01
C GLY A 220 3.98 -12.51 6.41
N GLY A 221 4.74 -11.72 7.18
CA GLY A 221 6.00 -12.16 7.79
C GLY A 221 5.86 -13.36 8.73
N ASP A 222 4.69 -13.59 9.30
CA ASP A 222 4.41 -14.76 10.15
C ASP A 222 3.83 -15.96 9.38
N VAL A 223 3.57 -15.85 8.07
CA VAL A 223 2.93 -16.91 7.26
C VAL A 223 3.93 -17.53 6.30
N LEU A 224 4.35 -18.77 6.58
CA LEU A 224 5.33 -19.49 5.76
C LEU A 224 4.73 -20.76 5.15
N ASN A 225 4.84 -20.86 3.82
CA ASN A 225 4.54 -22.10 3.09
C ASN A 225 5.72 -23.08 3.24
N ILE A 226 5.67 -23.97 4.23
CA ILE A 226 6.78 -24.94 4.43
C ILE A 226 6.80 -25.96 3.29
N ASN A 227 5.64 -26.48 2.93
CA ASN A 227 5.41 -27.36 1.78
C ASN A 227 3.90 -27.41 1.44
N GLU A 228 3.54 -28.17 0.41
CA GLU A 228 2.15 -28.32 -0.08
C GLU A 228 1.11 -28.72 0.99
N LYS A 229 1.53 -29.24 2.13
CA LYS A 229 0.66 -29.76 3.19
C LYS A 229 0.87 -29.10 4.55
N THR A 230 1.84 -28.19 4.66
CA THR A 230 2.29 -27.67 5.96
C THR A 230 2.50 -26.16 5.88
N LEU A 231 1.81 -25.44 6.76
CA LEU A 231 2.01 -24.02 7.01
C LEU A 231 2.64 -23.84 8.39
N ALA A 232 3.60 -22.94 8.49
CA ALA A 232 4.03 -22.40 9.77
C ALA A 232 3.44 -21.01 9.92
N VAL A 233 2.71 -20.79 11.01
CA VAL A 233 2.11 -19.50 11.36
C VAL A 233 2.67 -19.06 12.70
N GLY A 234 3.36 -17.92 12.71
CA GLY A 234 3.86 -17.30 13.94
C GLY A 234 2.72 -16.71 14.76
N ILE A 235 2.69 -16.97 16.07
CA ILE A 235 1.88 -16.20 17.01
C ILE A 235 2.81 -15.15 17.60
N SER A 236 2.55 -13.88 17.31
CA SER A 236 3.50 -12.79 17.54
C SER A 236 2.79 -11.54 18.04
N GLN A 237 3.54 -10.46 18.27
CA GLN A 237 2.96 -9.14 18.53
C GLN A 237 2.09 -8.62 17.37
N ARG A 238 2.23 -9.20 16.16
CA ARG A 238 1.52 -8.81 14.94
C ARG A 238 0.56 -9.86 14.39
N THR A 239 0.53 -11.07 14.96
CA THR A 239 -0.37 -12.15 14.55
C THR A 239 -1.06 -12.80 15.75
N GLN A 240 -2.40 -12.72 15.78
CA GLN A 240 -3.27 -13.22 16.85
C GLN A 240 -3.74 -14.66 16.61
N ALA A 241 -3.83 -15.44 17.70
CA ALA A 241 -4.31 -16.82 17.73
C ALA A 241 -5.84 -16.94 17.80
#